data_AF-A0A158L2T2-F1
#
_entry.id   AF-A0A158L2T2-F1
#
_cell.length_a   1.000
_cell.length_b   1.000
_cell.length_c   1.000
_cell.angle_alpha   90.00
_cell.angle_beta   90.00
_cell.angle_gamma   90.00
#
_symmetry.space_group_name_H-M   'P 1'
#
loop_
_entity.id
_entity.type
_entity.pdbx_description
1 polymer ?
#
loop_
_entity_poly.entity_id
_entity_poly.type
_entity_poly.pdbx_seq_one_letter_code
_entity_poly.pdbx_strand_id
1 'polypeptide(L)'
;MKAKQTYSVEFREQALSKVLQRGNRTVGAVAEELKVNVLTLRNWMRGASAANRSSSSGHAKRPDDWSPEERLMALQESHGLVDEALNGWCRERGLFAHHLVQWRTDFCAAGGTGSRRETAREVRDLKQANVQLQRELNRKEKALAEAAALLVLQKKYRALFEGEAE
;
A
#
# COMPACT_ATOMS: atom_id res chain seq x y z
N MET A 1 6.45 22.48 16.72
CA MET A 1 5.83 21.17 16.44
C MET A 1 4.31 21.37 16.44
N LYS A 2 3.60 21.08 15.34
CA LYS A 2 2.13 21.23 15.31
C LYS A 2 1.51 20.11 16.14
N ALA A 3 0.73 20.47 17.17
CA ALA A 3 0.01 19.51 18.00
C ALA A 3 -0.89 18.64 17.13
N LYS A 4 -0.79 17.31 17.27
CA LYS A 4 -1.74 16.39 16.63
C LYS A 4 -3.09 16.57 17.32
N GLN A 5 -4.09 17.07 16.61
CA GLN A 5 -5.46 17.06 17.10
C GLN A 5 -5.93 15.60 17.20
N THR A 6 -6.13 15.14 18.43
CA THR A 6 -6.69 13.82 18.71
C THR A 6 -8.21 13.95 18.73
N TYR A 7 -8.88 13.19 17.87
CA TYR A 7 -10.33 13.13 17.82
C TYR A 7 -10.80 11.87 18.56
N SER A 8 -11.92 11.95 19.28
CA SER A 8 -12.52 10.78 19.92
C SER A 8 -13.03 9.78 18.87
N VAL A 9 -13.12 8.50 19.27
CA VAL A 9 -13.60 7.43 18.39
C VAL A 9 -15.04 7.68 17.97
N GLU A 10 -15.91 8.06 18.91
CA GLU A 10 -17.32 8.38 18.67
C GLU A 10 -17.49 9.52 17.65
N PHE A 11 -16.70 10.58 17.77
CA PHE A 11 -16.75 11.71 16.83
C PHE A 11 -16.29 11.27 15.42
N ARG A 12 -15.26 10.42 15.34
CA ARG A 12 -14.80 9.88 14.06
C ARG A 12 -15.88 9.02 13.40
N GLU A 13 -16.60 8.20 14.16
CA GLU A 13 -17.70 7.38 13.64
C GLU A 13 -18.88 8.23 13.17
N GLN A 14 -19.27 9.25 13.94
CA GLN A 14 -20.30 10.20 13.55
C GLN A 14 -19.93 10.96 12.27
N ALA A 15 -18.68 11.42 12.17
CA ALA A 15 -18.16 12.09 10.99
C ALA A 15 -18.20 11.18 9.75
N LEU A 16 -17.81 9.91 9.91
CA LEU A 16 -17.87 8.92 8.83
C LEU A 16 -19.30 8.63 8.38
N SER A 17 -20.23 8.43 9.32
CA SER A 17 -21.66 8.22 9.02
C SER A 17 -22.24 9.39 8.23
N LYS A 18 -21.95 10.63 8.65
CA LYS A 18 -22.41 11.85 7.98
C LYS A 18 -21.84 11.99 6.56
N VAL A 19 -20.57 11.65 6.36
CA VAL A 19 -19.94 11.65 5.03
C VAL A 19 -20.50 10.58 4.12
N LEU A 20 -20.81 9.39 4.64
CA LEU A 20 -21.43 8.32 3.87
C LEU A 20 -22.85 8.71 3.43
N GLN A 21 -23.57 9.45 4.26
CA GLN A 21 -24.93 9.96 4.00
C GLN A 21 -24.96 11.32 3.28
N ARG A 22 -23.82 11.79 2.75
CA ARG A 22 -23.71 13.15 2.19
C ARG A 22 -24.55 13.38 0.92
N GLY A 23 -24.97 12.31 0.23
CA GLY A 23 -25.66 12.40 -1.06
C GLY A 23 -24.81 13.16 -2.10
N ASN A 24 -25.37 14.21 -2.69
CA ASN A 24 -24.70 15.06 -3.69
C ASN A 24 -23.71 16.08 -3.09
N ARG A 25 -23.60 16.18 -1.76
CA ARG A 25 -22.66 17.11 -1.11
C ARG A 25 -21.22 16.64 -1.28
N THR A 26 -20.30 17.60 -1.44
CA THR A 26 -18.87 17.30 -1.52
C THR A 26 -18.32 16.90 -0.15
N VAL A 27 -17.25 16.09 -0.14
CA VAL A 27 -16.53 15.75 1.11
C VAL A 27 -15.96 17.00 1.79
N GLY A 28 -15.63 18.04 1.00
CA GLY A 28 -15.17 19.34 1.52
C GLY A 28 -16.23 20.06 2.35
N ALA A 29 -17.47 20.14 1.86
CA ALA A 29 -18.57 20.77 2.56
C ALA A 29 -18.87 20.10 3.92
N VAL A 30 -18.81 18.76 3.97
CA VAL A 30 -19.02 18.01 5.22
C VAL A 30 -17.86 18.25 6.21
N ALA A 31 -16.63 18.38 5.71
CA ALA A 31 -15.47 18.69 6.52
C ALA A 31 -15.53 20.10 7.13
N GLU A 32 -15.97 21.09 6.35
CA GLU A 32 -16.18 22.47 6.85
C GLU A 32 -17.25 22.51 7.95
N GLU A 33 -18.37 21.82 7.75
CA GLU A 33 -19.45 21.74 8.75
C GLU A 33 -18.98 21.09 10.06
N LEU A 34 -18.15 20.05 9.97
CA LEU A 34 -17.59 19.36 11.13
C LEU A 34 -16.36 20.07 11.73
N LYS A 35 -15.89 21.16 11.10
CA LYS A 35 -14.64 21.85 11.43
C LYS A 35 -13.42 20.90 11.47
N VAL A 36 -13.41 19.92 10.58
CA VAL A 36 -12.33 18.95 10.42
C VAL A 36 -11.60 19.23 9.12
N ASN A 37 -10.27 19.07 9.10
CA ASN A 37 -9.51 19.17 7.85
C ASN A 37 -9.99 18.10 6.85
N VAL A 38 -10.28 18.52 5.62
CA VAL A 38 -10.73 17.65 4.52
C VAL A 38 -9.82 16.44 4.33
N LEU A 39 -8.49 16.61 4.49
CA LEU A 39 -7.51 15.52 4.39
C LEU A 39 -7.66 14.51 5.52
N THR A 40 -7.92 14.97 6.75
CA THR A 40 -8.17 14.09 7.91
C THR A 40 -9.42 13.26 7.68
N LEU A 41 -10.50 13.88 7.19
CA LEU A 41 -11.76 13.21 6.89
C LEU A 41 -11.59 12.16 5.77
N ARG A 42 -10.86 12.50 4.70
CA ARG A 42 -10.51 11.55 3.62
C ARG A 42 -9.65 10.38 4.11
N ASN A 43 -8.72 10.62 5.02
CA ASN A 43 -7.90 9.56 5.61
C ASN A 43 -8.76 8.60 6.44
N TRP A 44 -9.71 9.12 7.22
CA TRP A 44 -10.66 8.28 7.96
C TRP A 44 -11.54 7.46 7.02
N MET A 45 -12.05 8.04 5.92
CA MET A 45 -12.83 7.31 4.91
C MET A 45 -12.03 6.15 4.29
N ARG A 46 -10.75 6.39 3.96
CA ARG A 46 -9.87 5.36 3.40
C ARG A 46 -9.62 4.23 4.39
N GLY A 47 -9.35 4.58 5.65
CA GLY A 47 -9.17 3.61 6.73
C GLY A 47 -10.44 2.79 7.00
N ALA A 48 -11.61 3.42 7.03
CA ALA A 48 -12.89 2.73 7.20
C ALA A 48 -13.21 1.81 6.01
N SER A 49 -12.90 2.23 4.79
CA SER A 49 -13.07 1.37 3.61
C SER A 49 -12.14 0.14 3.65
N ALA A 50 -10.92 0.29 4.17
CA ALA A 50 -10.00 -0.83 4.36
C ALA A 50 -10.46 -1.78 5.48
N ALA A 51 -10.92 -1.24 6.61
CA ALA A 51 -11.46 -2.03 7.71
C ALA A 51 -12.75 -2.77 7.33
N ASN A 52 -13.66 -2.13 6.57
CA ASN A 52 -14.89 -2.77 6.10
C ASN A 52 -14.63 -3.87 5.06
N ARG A 53 -13.55 -3.75 4.27
CA ARG A 53 -13.09 -4.83 3.37
C ARG A 53 -12.57 -6.06 4.14
N SER A 54 -11.96 -5.86 5.31
CA SER A 54 -11.50 -6.98 6.15
C SER A 54 -12.59 -7.63 6.99
N SER A 55 -13.67 -6.91 7.32
CA SER A 55 -14.72 -7.41 8.24
C SER A 55 -15.99 -7.92 7.55
N SER A 56 -16.15 -7.75 6.23
CA SER A 56 -17.33 -8.24 5.51
C SER A 56 -17.11 -9.68 5.03
N SER A 57 -17.48 -10.63 5.87
CA SER A 57 -17.57 -12.07 5.55
C SER A 57 -18.66 -12.44 4.51
N GLY A 58 -19.23 -11.46 3.81
CA GLY A 58 -20.34 -11.65 2.87
C GLY A 58 -20.29 -10.79 1.60
N HIS A 59 -19.17 -10.13 1.30
CA HIS A 59 -19.02 -9.39 0.04
C HIS A 59 -17.89 -9.98 -0.83
N ALA A 60 -18.18 -10.06 -2.12
CA ALA A 60 -17.27 -10.37 -3.21
C ALA A 60 -15.82 -9.91 -2.94
N LYS A 61 -14.94 -10.86 -2.62
CA LYS A 61 -13.50 -10.62 -2.46
C LYS A 61 -12.87 -10.45 -3.83
N ARG A 62 -11.95 -9.50 -3.99
CA ARG A 62 -11.18 -9.40 -5.25
C ARG A 62 -10.34 -10.67 -5.41
N PRO A 63 -10.17 -11.21 -6.62
CA PRO A 63 -9.36 -12.41 -6.86
C PRO A 63 -7.97 -12.40 -6.21
N ASP A 64 -7.33 -11.22 -6.16
CA ASP A 64 -6.01 -11.03 -5.55
C ASP A 64 -6.01 -11.21 -4.02
N ASP A 65 -7.13 -10.91 -3.36
CA ASP A 65 -7.28 -10.98 -1.91
C ASP A 65 -7.55 -12.41 -1.40
N TRP A 66 -7.73 -13.39 -2.31
CA TRP A 66 -7.95 -14.80 -1.95
C TRP A 66 -6.64 -15.48 -1.55
N SER A 67 -6.63 -16.10 -0.37
CA SER A 67 -5.50 -16.92 0.08
C SER A 67 -5.35 -18.18 -0.77
N PRO A 68 -4.16 -18.79 -0.88
CA PRO A 68 -3.98 -20.05 -1.61
C PRO A 68 -4.90 -21.17 -1.09
N GLU A 69 -5.16 -21.24 0.21
CA GLU A 69 -6.10 -22.21 0.79
C GLU A 69 -7.53 -21.96 0.32
N GLU A 70 -7.98 -20.69 0.33
CA GLU A 70 -9.31 -20.31 -0.17
C GLU A 70 -9.45 -20.58 -1.67
N ARG A 71 -8.40 -20.33 -2.45
CA ARG A 71 -8.38 -20.64 -3.90
C ARG A 71 -8.49 -22.13 -4.14
N LEU A 72 -7.84 -22.97 -3.32
CA LEU A 72 -7.97 -24.43 -3.43
C LEU A 72 -9.39 -24.89 -3.12
N MET A 73 -9.98 -24.40 -2.03
CA MET A 73 -11.37 -24.69 -1.66
C MET A 73 -12.35 -24.24 -2.76
N ALA A 74 -12.16 -23.05 -3.31
CA ALA A 74 -12.93 -22.54 -4.44
C ALA A 74 -12.86 -23.47 -5.67
N LEU A 75 -11.68 -23.98 -6.00
CA LEU A 75 -11.51 -24.94 -7.10
C LEU A 75 -12.21 -26.28 -6.83
N GLN A 76 -12.22 -26.74 -5.58
CA GLN A 76 -12.90 -27.96 -5.18
C GLN A 76 -14.42 -27.81 -5.20
N GLU A 77 -14.95 -26.71 -4.67
CA GLU A 77 -16.39 -26.42 -4.65
C GLU A 77 -16.96 -26.23 -6.07
N SER A 78 -16.19 -25.60 -6.96
CA SER A 78 -16.58 -25.40 -8.36
C SER A 78 -16.38 -26.62 -9.25
N HIS A 79 -15.78 -27.72 -8.75
CA HIS A 79 -15.29 -28.85 -9.53
C HIS A 79 -16.35 -29.65 -10.34
N GLY A 80 -17.65 -29.43 -10.11
CA GLY A 80 -18.72 -30.07 -10.90
C GLY A 80 -19.69 -29.09 -11.54
N LEU A 81 -19.46 -27.77 -11.40
CA LEU A 81 -20.36 -26.75 -11.92
C LEU A 81 -20.05 -26.48 -13.38
N VAL A 82 -21.10 -26.35 -14.20
CA VAL A 82 -21.00 -26.09 -15.64
C VAL A 82 -21.77 -24.83 -15.99
N ASP A 83 -21.25 -24.06 -16.95
CA ASP A 83 -21.86 -22.88 -17.57
C ASP A 83 -22.57 -21.92 -16.59
N GLU A 84 -23.89 -21.92 -16.55
CA GLU A 84 -24.70 -21.00 -15.76
C GLU A 84 -24.48 -21.17 -14.25
N ALA A 85 -24.39 -22.42 -13.79
CA ALA A 85 -24.17 -22.72 -12.38
C ALA A 85 -22.77 -22.25 -11.93
N LEU A 86 -21.77 -22.42 -12.79
CA LEU A 86 -20.41 -21.95 -12.52
C LEU A 86 -20.36 -20.42 -12.48
N ASN A 87 -20.98 -19.76 -13.45
CA ASN A 87 -21.01 -18.31 -13.51
C ASN A 87 -21.79 -17.68 -12.35
N GLY A 88 -22.89 -18.29 -11.92
CA GLY A 88 -23.64 -17.88 -10.73
C GLY A 88 -22.80 -17.97 -9.46
N TRP A 89 -22.17 -19.13 -9.24
CA TRP A 89 -21.27 -19.37 -8.11
C TRP A 89 -20.09 -18.38 -8.09
N CYS A 90 -19.53 -18.06 -9.27
CA CYS A 90 -18.47 -17.08 -9.41
C CYS A 90 -18.94 -15.66 -9.02
N ARG A 91 -20.11 -15.23 -9.51
CA ARG A 91 -20.65 -13.88 -9.25
C ARG A 91 -20.92 -13.64 -7.77
N GLU A 92 -21.46 -14.62 -7.05
CA GLU A 92 -21.69 -14.54 -5.61
C GLU A 92 -20.40 -14.28 -4.82
N ARG A 93 -19.28 -14.81 -5.31
CA ARG A 93 -17.95 -14.73 -4.68
C ARG A 93 -17.07 -13.61 -5.23
N GLY A 94 -17.53 -12.82 -6.21
CA GLY A 94 -16.74 -11.77 -6.84
C GLY A 94 -15.71 -12.26 -7.85
N LEU A 95 -15.90 -13.46 -8.39
CA LEU A 95 -14.99 -14.15 -9.28
C LEU A 95 -15.57 -14.26 -10.70
N PHE A 96 -14.74 -14.76 -11.61
CA PHE A 96 -15.10 -15.12 -12.97
C PHE A 96 -14.48 -16.48 -13.28
N ALA A 97 -15.04 -17.23 -14.22
CA ALA A 97 -14.57 -18.57 -14.58
C ALA A 97 -13.08 -18.58 -14.97
N HIS A 98 -12.58 -17.54 -15.65
CA HIS A 98 -11.18 -17.45 -16.04
C HIS A 98 -10.22 -17.38 -14.82
N HIS A 99 -10.64 -16.81 -13.69
CA HIS A 99 -9.84 -16.80 -12.47
C HIS A 99 -9.63 -18.21 -11.92
N LEU A 100 -10.67 -19.06 -11.96
CA LEU A 100 -10.56 -20.46 -11.54
C LEU A 100 -9.63 -21.25 -12.45
N VAL A 101 -9.71 -21.03 -13.77
CA VAL A 101 -8.78 -21.66 -14.73
C VAL A 101 -7.35 -21.23 -14.45
N GLN A 102 -7.12 -19.93 -14.25
CA GLN A 102 -5.79 -19.39 -13.91
C GLN A 102 -5.26 -19.97 -12.60
N TRP A 103 -6.06 -20.03 -11.54
CA TRP A 103 -5.62 -20.60 -10.27
C TRP A 103 -5.27 -22.08 -10.40
N ARG A 104 -6.04 -22.85 -11.17
CA ARG A 104 -5.71 -24.24 -11.48
C ARG A 104 -4.35 -24.34 -12.19
N THR A 105 -4.10 -23.52 -13.20
CA THR A 105 -2.81 -23.50 -13.89
C THR A 105 -1.67 -23.09 -12.97
N ASP A 106 -1.89 -22.10 -12.10
CA ASP A 106 -0.89 -21.62 -11.15
C ASP A 106 -0.52 -22.70 -10.14
N PHE A 107 -1.50 -23.44 -9.60
CA PHE A 107 -1.24 -24.57 -8.69
C PHE A 107 -0.43 -25.67 -9.37
N CYS A 108 -0.75 -26.01 -10.62
CA CYS A 108 0.00 -27.01 -11.38
C CYS A 108 1.40 -26.51 -11.77
N ALA A 109 1.55 -25.23 -12.11
CA ALA A 109 2.81 -24.62 -12.51
C ALA A 109 3.75 -24.37 -11.32
N ALA A 110 3.21 -24.03 -10.15
CA ALA A 110 3.98 -23.80 -8.92
C ALA A 110 4.71 -25.07 -8.42
N GLY A 111 4.26 -26.27 -8.83
CA GLY A 111 4.97 -27.53 -8.62
C GLY A 111 6.19 -27.73 -9.52
N GLY A 112 6.36 -26.90 -10.56
CA GLY A 112 7.52 -26.94 -11.44
C GLY A 112 8.78 -26.44 -10.73
N THR A 113 9.75 -27.32 -10.52
CA THR A 113 11.02 -27.02 -9.84
C THR A 113 11.87 -25.91 -10.50
N GLY A 114 11.52 -25.47 -11.72
CA GLY A 114 12.17 -24.39 -12.46
C GLY A 114 11.88 -23.01 -11.87
N SER A 115 10.59 -22.66 -11.70
CA SER A 115 10.16 -21.32 -11.25
C SER A 115 10.67 -20.97 -9.84
N ARG A 116 10.67 -21.93 -8.90
CA ARG A 116 11.23 -21.73 -7.56
C ARG A 116 12.75 -21.51 -7.55
N ARG A 117 13.49 -22.11 -8.49
CA ARG A 117 14.96 -21.94 -8.58
C ARG A 117 15.32 -20.60 -9.23
N GLU A 118 14.58 -20.18 -10.24
CA GLU A 118 14.75 -18.89 -10.92
C GLU A 118 14.43 -17.74 -9.95
N THR A 119 13.27 -17.77 -9.29
CA THR A 119 12.92 -16.78 -8.25
C THR A 119 13.95 -16.73 -7.11
N ALA A 120 14.50 -17.86 -6.67
CA ALA A 120 15.54 -17.88 -5.64
C ALA A 120 16.89 -17.30 -6.10
N ARG A 121 17.18 -17.31 -7.42
CA ARG A 121 18.36 -16.65 -8.01
C ARG A 121 18.11 -15.14 -8.13
N GLU A 122 16.98 -14.75 -8.69
CA GLU A 122 16.57 -13.33 -8.79
C GLU A 122 16.58 -12.63 -7.43
N VAL A 123 16.05 -13.29 -6.39
CA VAL A 123 16.06 -12.74 -5.02
C VAL A 123 17.48 -12.56 -4.49
N ARG A 124 18.43 -13.44 -4.84
CA ARG A 124 19.84 -13.27 -4.44
C ARG A 124 20.49 -12.12 -5.20
N ASP A 125 20.26 -12.04 -6.50
CA ASP A 125 20.85 -11.01 -7.35
C ASP A 125 20.33 -9.62 -6.94
N LEU A 126 19.03 -9.49 -6.68
CA LEU A 126 18.43 -8.27 -6.15
C LEU A 126 19.00 -7.89 -4.78
N LYS A 127 19.21 -8.86 -3.88
CA LYS A 127 19.84 -8.60 -2.58
C LYS A 127 21.27 -8.10 -2.74
N GLN A 128 22.05 -8.70 -3.63
CA GLN A 128 23.42 -8.27 -3.89
C GLN A 128 23.47 -6.86 -4.48
N ALA A 129 22.63 -6.57 -5.48
CA ALA A 129 22.49 -5.25 -6.06
C ALA A 129 22.09 -4.20 -5.01
N ASN A 130 21.16 -4.53 -4.13
CA ASN A 130 20.73 -3.63 -3.06
C ASN A 130 21.90 -3.29 -2.10
N VAL A 131 22.68 -4.30 -1.68
CA VAL A 131 23.87 -4.08 -0.83
C VAL A 131 24.92 -3.22 -1.54
N GLN A 132 25.15 -3.44 -2.84
CA GLN A 132 26.09 -2.63 -3.63
C GLN A 132 25.62 -1.18 -3.72
N LEU A 133 24.35 -0.95 -4.07
CA LEU A 133 23.76 0.38 -4.14
C LEU A 133 23.81 1.10 -2.79
N GLN A 134 23.53 0.41 -1.69
CA GLN A 134 23.62 1.00 -0.35
C GLN A 134 25.05 1.45 -0.01
N ARG A 135 26.07 0.67 -0.42
CA ARG A 135 27.48 1.03 -0.21
C ARG A 135 27.88 2.23 -1.04
N GLU A 136 27.48 2.29 -2.30
CA GLU A 136 27.73 3.45 -3.17
C GLU A 136 27.05 4.71 -2.64
N LEU A 137 25.81 4.58 -2.20
CA LEU A 137 25.05 5.68 -1.60
C LEU A 137 25.78 6.22 -0.36
N ASN A 138 26.20 5.35 0.57
CA ASN A 138 26.96 5.77 1.75
C ASN A 138 28.29 6.46 1.41
N ARG A 139 29.00 6.02 0.36
CA ARG A 139 30.25 6.66 -0.09
C ARG A 139 29.98 8.04 -0.66
N LYS A 140 28.94 8.18 -1.48
CA LYS A 140 28.52 9.46 -2.07
C LYS A 140 28.05 10.44 -1.00
N GLU A 141 27.30 9.98 0.00
CA GLU A 141 26.87 10.81 1.14
C GLU A 141 28.06 11.29 1.98
N LYS A 142 29.07 10.45 2.23
CA LYS A 142 30.30 10.87 2.92
C LYS A 142 31.07 11.94 2.14
N ALA A 143 31.29 11.72 0.83
CA ALA A 143 31.96 12.69 -0.02
C ALA A 143 31.17 14.02 -0.09
N LEU A 144 29.84 13.96 -0.14
CA LEU A 144 28.98 15.14 -0.09
C LEU A 144 29.10 15.87 1.25
N ALA A 145 29.13 15.15 2.37
CA ALA A 145 29.31 15.73 3.70
C ALA A 145 30.69 16.39 3.86
N GLU A 146 31.75 15.76 3.34
CA GLU A 146 33.10 16.34 3.31
C GLU A 146 33.15 17.62 2.48
N ALA A 147 32.56 17.61 1.28
CA ALA A 147 32.45 18.81 0.44
C ALA A 147 31.67 19.94 1.14
N ALA A 148 30.56 19.62 1.81
CA ALA A 148 29.81 20.59 2.60
C ALA A 148 30.63 21.16 3.76
N ALA A 149 31.42 20.33 4.45
CA ALA A 149 32.31 20.77 5.52
C ALA A 149 33.40 21.72 5.01
N LEU A 150 34.00 21.42 3.85
CA LEU A 150 34.99 22.30 3.22
C LEU A 150 34.39 23.66 2.83
N LEU A 151 33.18 23.68 2.27
CA LEU A 151 32.47 24.93 1.93
C LEU A 151 32.18 25.77 3.19
N VAL A 152 31.75 25.13 4.28
CA VAL A 152 31.51 25.81 5.56
C VAL A 152 32.82 26.39 6.11
N LEU A 153 33.90 25.62 6.08
CA LEU A 153 35.21 26.07 6.56
C LEU A 153 35.72 27.26 5.74
N GLN A 154 35.63 27.18 4.41
CA GLN A 154 36.01 28.27 3.50
C GLN A 154 35.21 29.56 3.80
N LYS A 155 33.90 29.44 4.04
CA LYS A 155 33.06 30.58 4.41
C LYS A 155 33.47 31.20 5.75
N LYS A 156 33.76 30.36 6.76
CA LYS A 156 34.23 30.83 8.06
C LYS A 156 35.59 31.52 7.98
N TYR A 157 36.52 30.95 7.21
CA TYR A 157 37.84 31.55 6.98
C TYR A 157 37.73 32.93 6.33
N ARG A 158 36.94 33.06 5.26
CA ARG A 158 36.68 34.37 4.63
C ARG A 158 36.09 35.38 5.61
N ALA A 159 35.11 34.98 6.42
CA ALA A 159 34.49 35.87 7.40
C ALA A 159 35.47 36.37 8.49
N LEU A 160 36.46 35.56 8.88
CA LEU A 160 37.50 35.99 9.82
C LEU A 160 38.45 37.03 9.20
N PHE A 161 38.88 36.81 7.96
CA PHE A 161 39.85 37.70 7.28
C PHE A 161 39.21 38.95 6.67
N GLU A 162 37.93 38.90 6.27
CA GLU A 162 37.19 40.08 5.80
C GLU A 162 36.69 40.95 6.96
N GLY A 163 36.60 40.41 8.18
CA GLY A 163 36.25 41.17 9.39
C GLY A 163 37.41 41.93 10.04
N GLU A 164 38.65 41.72 9.59
CA GLU A 164 39.85 42.48 10.03
C GLU A 164 40.18 43.66 9.10
N ALA A 165 39.45 43.82 8.00
CA ALA A 165 39.69 44.85 6.98
C ALA A 165 38.73 46.05 7.07
N GLU A 166 38.04 46.23 8.21
CA GLU A 166 37.28 47.45 8.57
C GLU A 166 37.93 48.16 9.76
#